data_AF-A0A7C2A081-F1
#
_entry.id   AF-A0A7C2A081-F1
#
_cell.length_a   1.000
_cell.length_b   1.000
_cell.length_c   1.000
_cell.angle_alpha   90.00
_cell.angle_beta   90.00
_cell.angle_gamma   90.00
#
_symmetry.space_group_name_H-M   'P 1'
#
loop_
_entity.id
_entity.type
_entity.pdbx_description
1 polymer ?
#
loop_
_entity_poly.entity_id
_entity_poly.type
_entity_poly.pdbx_seq_one_letter_code
_entity_poly.pdbx_strand_id
1 'polypeptide(L)'
;MKKVAFVDFDENGFLDDYAYLASIPTSVFYEKNDNRIYSYPLLYYQDSYPVSEDRERSLNARQGLDYFMEDWMGYCNGRLDGMTLINVPSGKVKQWPSRNVTIIKGDDPYSIASQIALNDWSYSDKAVIAVIETRYKNLNNITEGKIEGFLPKSEIEHKQFQMEQPDIGTGGTYKSFDIKDSKYRYVIATLTWSNKKDLDLQLYDTHLGMVDASMTDVYEQSQVGLREVIGSFIHNLGEWRVSITAVPKKSWDLGDYSDLKILSNSKKANVEIKLLPGVMIKLPKTPFGCRDVKFKLKWSNSNIRLAFTLIDPAGTEIASSIPREKFLSGDIVYRKPGETDLNVTQLGECRENENYSICVFSLDNISSPIDFSLEYSWHQNFSKIEGEEMSSASNGAVLASKLNAPLLYVNSSSLPSCTEKTLYKLGVKQIYLIDIGSHLKKNVKERLSNIAKIIEYSTTKDIYNSIRKDVNDNSIVFTTIDPWTYWYVAELKPAGEYPGALFIVQAAYIAAHHGTPVVIVDIHPRLSQAIVYSTIFWPT
;
A
#
# COMPACT_ATOMS: atom_id res chain seq x y z
N MET A 1 19.79 -23.78 16.01
CA MET A 1 20.58 -22.96 16.95
C MET A 1 19.64 -22.46 18.05
N LYS A 2 20.00 -22.54 19.34
CA LYS A 2 19.16 -22.02 20.44
C LYS A 2 19.60 -20.60 20.81
N LYS A 3 19.47 -19.68 19.86
CA LYS A 3 19.93 -18.28 19.98
C LYS A 3 18.75 -17.30 19.88
N VAL A 4 18.98 -16.05 20.24
CA VAL A 4 18.09 -14.91 19.94
C VAL A 4 18.93 -13.64 19.76
N ALA A 5 18.49 -12.74 18.89
CA ALA A 5 19.03 -11.39 18.79
C ALA A 5 17.93 -10.36 19.06
N PHE A 6 18.25 -9.36 19.87
CA PHE A 6 17.37 -8.23 20.16
C PHE A 6 17.99 -6.93 19.64
N VAL A 7 17.19 -6.13 18.96
CA VAL A 7 17.51 -4.77 18.53
C VAL A 7 16.61 -3.81 19.31
N ASP A 8 17.18 -2.80 19.96
CA ASP A 8 16.41 -1.78 20.68
C ASP A 8 15.59 -0.96 19.68
N PHE A 9 14.27 -0.92 19.85
CA PHE A 9 13.36 -0.23 18.93
C PHE A 9 13.49 1.29 19.01
N ASP A 10 13.56 1.96 17.87
CA ASP A 10 13.62 3.42 17.73
C ASP A 10 12.38 3.91 16.96
N GLU A 11 11.41 4.47 17.68
CA GLU A 11 10.16 4.95 17.07
C GLU A 11 10.33 6.22 16.20
N ASN A 12 11.50 6.88 16.26
CA ASN A 12 11.75 8.19 15.65
C ASN A 12 12.81 8.18 14.54
N GLY A 13 13.72 7.21 14.55
CA GLY A 13 14.84 7.10 13.61
C GLY A 13 14.91 5.72 12.96
N PHE A 14 15.91 5.53 12.10
CA PHE A 14 16.13 4.27 11.36
C PHE A 14 17.36 3.49 11.85
N LEU A 15 17.91 3.85 13.02
CA LEU A 15 19.12 3.22 13.52
C LEU A 15 18.90 1.74 13.84
N ASP A 16 17.75 1.45 14.45
CA ASP A 16 17.29 0.10 14.76
C ASP A 16 16.97 -0.69 13.48
N ASP A 17 16.37 -0.07 12.47
CA ASP A 17 16.11 -0.72 11.19
C ASP A 17 17.39 -1.18 10.50
N TYR A 18 18.39 -0.29 10.39
CA TYR A 18 19.68 -0.66 9.82
C TYR A 18 20.43 -1.69 10.69
N ALA A 19 20.33 -1.60 12.01
CA ALA A 19 20.90 -2.61 12.91
C ALA A 19 20.23 -3.98 12.73
N TYR A 20 18.90 -4.00 12.56
CA TYR A 20 18.11 -5.19 12.31
C TYR A 20 18.48 -5.80 10.96
N LEU A 21 18.50 -5.01 9.88
CA LEU A 21 18.90 -5.45 8.54
C LEU A 21 20.33 -6.04 8.52
N ALA A 22 21.28 -5.41 9.21
CA ALA A 22 22.65 -5.94 9.34
C ALA A 22 22.72 -7.27 10.12
N SER A 23 21.72 -7.53 10.97
CA SER A 23 21.60 -8.78 11.76
C SER A 23 20.86 -9.90 11.02
N ILE A 24 20.17 -9.60 9.92
CA ILE A 24 19.51 -10.63 9.10
C ILE A 24 20.50 -11.72 8.65
N PRO A 25 21.66 -11.42 8.01
CA PRO A 25 22.59 -12.47 7.59
C PRO A 25 23.23 -13.26 8.73
N THR A 26 23.12 -12.83 9.99
CA THR A 26 23.58 -13.59 11.15
C THR A 26 22.49 -14.47 11.74
N SER A 27 21.23 -14.07 11.58
CA SER A 27 20.05 -14.72 12.14
C SER A 27 19.37 -15.68 11.19
N VAL A 28 19.41 -15.41 9.89
CA VAL A 28 18.96 -16.29 8.81
C VAL A 28 20.01 -16.29 7.70
N PHE A 29 20.56 -17.46 7.39
CA PHE A 29 21.52 -17.59 6.30
C PHE A 29 21.50 -18.98 5.67
N TYR A 30 21.86 -19.02 4.39
CA TYR A 30 21.97 -20.25 3.62
C TYR A 30 23.41 -20.77 3.63
N GLU A 31 23.61 -21.97 4.18
CA GLU A 31 24.90 -22.64 4.15
C GLU A 31 24.97 -23.58 2.95
N LYS A 32 25.84 -23.24 2.00
CA LYS A 32 25.96 -23.98 0.74
C LYS A 32 26.56 -25.38 0.94
N ASN A 33 27.43 -25.55 1.94
CA ASN A 33 28.14 -26.82 2.13
C ASN A 33 27.20 -27.95 2.57
N ASP A 34 26.15 -27.65 3.32
CA ASP A 34 25.15 -28.64 3.76
C ASP A 34 23.76 -28.44 3.12
N ASN A 35 23.60 -27.41 2.28
CA ASN A 35 22.37 -27.06 1.59
C ASN A 35 21.20 -26.83 2.57
N ARG A 36 21.44 -26.02 3.62
CA ARG A 36 20.46 -25.73 4.67
C ARG A 36 20.34 -24.24 4.95
N ILE A 37 19.15 -23.85 5.38
CA ILE A 37 18.92 -22.54 6.00
C ILE A 37 19.05 -22.71 7.51
N TYR A 38 19.91 -21.90 8.10
CA TYR A 38 20.06 -21.75 9.53
C TYR A 38 19.28 -20.52 9.95
N SER A 39 18.36 -20.68 10.92
CA SER A 39 17.57 -19.56 11.44
C SER A 39 17.49 -19.56 12.97
N TYR A 40 17.44 -18.37 13.56
CA TYR A 40 17.02 -18.11 14.94
C TYR A 40 16.28 -16.76 15.03
N PRO A 41 15.49 -16.52 16.09
CA PRO A 41 14.69 -15.30 16.19
C PRO A 41 15.54 -14.02 16.27
N LEU A 42 15.19 -13.06 15.42
CA LEU A 42 15.67 -11.68 15.45
C LEU A 42 14.45 -10.79 15.74
N LEU A 43 14.48 -10.06 16.86
CA LEU A 43 13.29 -9.38 17.38
C LEU A 43 13.63 -7.94 17.76
N TYR A 44 12.66 -7.04 17.60
CA TYR A 44 12.72 -5.76 18.28
C TYR A 44 12.46 -5.95 19.77
N TYR A 45 13.27 -5.30 20.59
CA TYR A 45 13.03 -5.16 22.01
C TYR A 45 12.30 -3.85 22.26
N GLN A 46 11.20 -3.93 23.01
CA GLN A 46 10.44 -2.77 23.48
C GLN A 46 10.21 -2.88 24.98
N ASP A 47 10.26 -1.75 25.68
CA ASP A 47 9.83 -1.68 27.07
C ASP A 47 8.31 -1.84 27.16
N SER A 48 7.83 -2.22 28.35
CA SER A 48 6.39 -2.26 28.61
C SER A 48 5.83 -0.84 28.46
N TYR A 49 4.79 -0.72 27.65
CA TYR A 49 4.04 0.53 27.55
C TYR A 49 3.23 0.73 28.85
N PRO A 50 3.30 1.91 29.51
CA PRO A 50 2.57 2.17 30.75
C PRO A 50 1.10 2.48 30.45
N VAL A 51 0.34 1.43 30.10
CA VAL A 51 -1.10 1.52 29.81
C VAL A 51 -1.84 2.16 30.99
N SER A 52 -2.38 3.36 30.77
CA SER A 52 -3.15 4.10 31.77
C SER A 52 -4.65 3.98 31.56
N GLU A 53 -5.07 3.84 30.30
CA GLU A 53 -6.46 3.69 29.88
C GLU A 53 -6.63 2.44 29.01
N ASP A 54 -7.78 1.77 29.09
CA ASP A 54 -8.04 0.53 28.34
C ASP A 54 -7.92 0.70 26.81
N ARG A 55 -8.12 1.91 26.30
CA ARG A 55 -7.97 2.22 24.88
C ARG A 55 -6.51 2.13 24.39
N GLU A 56 -5.54 2.25 25.29
CA GLU A 56 -4.09 2.23 24.99
C GLU A 56 -3.51 0.81 24.96
N ARG A 57 -4.30 -0.22 25.25
CA ARG A 57 -3.82 -1.61 25.35
C ARG A 57 -3.09 -2.10 24.09
N SER A 58 -3.50 -1.64 22.91
CA SER A 58 -2.87 -1.94 21.61
C SER A 58 -1.45 -1.39 21.47
N LEU A 59 -1.01 -0.45 22.31
CA LEU A 59 0.31 0.16 22.25
C LEU A 59 1.39 -0.66 22.99
N ASN A 60 1.00 -1.66 23.78
CA ASN A 60 1.95 -2.47 24.56
C ASN A 60 2.50 -3.67 23.77
N ALA A 61 3.39 -3.43 22.82
CA ALA A 61 4.02 -4.49 22.01
C ALA A 61 4.85 -5.50 22.84
N ARG A 62 5.29 -5.11 24.05
CA ARG A 62 6.04 -5.98 24.96
C ARG A 62 5.31 -7.29 25.27
N GLN A 63 3.98 -7.25 25.34
CA GLN A 63 3.20 -8.46 25.60
C GLN A 63 3.43 -9.53 24.52
N GLY A 64 3.44 -9.14 23.24
CA GLY A 64 3.71 -10.06 22.13
C GLY A 64 5.13 -10.61 22.17
N LEU A 65 6.11 -9.78 22.54
CA LEU A 65 7.49 -10.19 22.72
C LEU A 65 7.64 -11.23 23.84
N ASP A 66 6.99 -11.01 24.98
CA ASP A 66 7.04 -11.93 26.12
C ASP A 66 6.40 -13.29 25.77
N TYR A 67 5.26 -13.30 25.09
CA TYR A 67 4.61 -14.54 24.63
C TYR A 67 5.48 -15.32 23.65
N PHE A 68 6.05 -14.66 22.65
CA PHE A 68 6.96 -15.33 21.71
C PHE A 68 8.17 -15.93 22.45
N MET A 69 8.74 -15.18 23.38
CA MET A 69 9.91 -15.63 24.13
C MET A 69 9.58 -16.74 25.11
N GLU A 70 8.38 -16.81 25.68
CA GLU A 70 7.93 -17.95 26.49
C GLU A 70 8.02 -19.26 25.69
N ASP A 71 7.44 -19.27 24.49
CA ASP A 71 7.48 -20.42 23.58
C ASP A 71 8.91 -20.77 23.16
N TRP A 72 9.70 -19.77 22.78
CA TRP A 72 11.07 -19.98 22.34
C TRP A 72 11.97 -20.50 23.46
N MET A 73 11.81 -20.00 24.68
CA MET A 73 12.50 -20.49 25.86
C MET A 73 12.08 -21.93 26.20
N GLY A 74 10.79 -22.25 26.04
CA GLY A 74 10.27 -23.62 26.13
C GLY A 74 10.99 -24.56 25.18
N TYR A 75 11.07 -24.21 23.89
CA TYR A 75 11.84 -24.96 22.88
C TYR A 75 13.34 -25.07 23.23
N CYS A 76 13.90 -24.04 23.87
CA CYS A 76 15.29 -24.04 24.29
C CYS A 76 15.56 -24.87 25.56
N ASN A 77 14.54 -25.45 26.20
CA ASN A 77 14.61 -26.09 27.52
C ASN A 77 14.98 -25.11 28.65
N GLY A 78 14.41 -23.91 28.60
CA GLY A 78 14.55 -22.88 29.62
C GLY A 78 15.88 -22.13 29.61
N ARG A 79 16.78 -22.35 28.64
CA ARG A 79 18.05 -21.62 28.53
C ARG A 79 18.57 -21.53 27.09
N LEU A 80 18.98 -20.32 26.68
CA LEU A 80 19.60 -20.05 25.38
C LEU A 80 21.09 -20.42 25.37
N ASP A 81 21.60 -20.83 24.21
CA ASP A 81 23.04 -20.97 23.97
C ASP A 81 23.73 -19.62 23.73
N GLY A 82 23.00 -18.65 23.16
CA GLY A 82 23.52 -17.31 22.88
C GLY A 82 22.41 -16.27 22.79
N MET A 83 22.70 -15.06 23.24
CA MET A 83 21.82 -13.90 23.14
C MET A 83 22.65 -12.70 22.68
N THR A 84 22.24 -12.08 21.58
CA THR A 84 22.88 -10.84 21.09
C THR A 84 21.97 -9.67 21.40
N LEU A 85 22.52 -8.63 22.02
CA LEU A 85 21.83 -7.41 22.40
C LEU A 85 22.43 -6.23 21.64
N ILE A 86 21.67 -5.65 20.72
CA ILE A 86 22.10 -4.48 19.93
C ILE A 86 21.37 -3.27 20.48
N ASN A 87 22.13 -2.39 21.13
CA ASN A 87 21.65 -1.24 21.89
C ASN A 87 20.70 -1.55 23.06
N VAL A 88 20.25 -2.80 23.25
CA VAL A 88 19.43 -3.21 24.39
C VAL A 88 20.25 -3.34 25.68
N PRO A 89 19.88 -2.64 26.76
CA PRO A 89 20.51 -2.83 28.06
C PRO A 89 20.31 -4.26 28.60
N SER A 90 21.40 -4.95 28.95
CA SER A 90 21.35 -6.34 29.46
C SER A 90 20.50 -6.52 30.72
N GLY A 91 20.33 -5.45 31.51
CA GLY A 91 19.46 -5.44 32.67
C GLY A 91 17.99 -5.70 32.37
N LYS A 92 17.55 -5.40 31.14
CA LYS A 92 16.14 -5.46 30.70
C LYS A 92 15.68 -6.85 30.21
N VAL A 93 16.61 -7.78 30.03
CA VAL A 93 16.36 -9.12 29.46
C VAL A 93 16.73 -10.26 30.42
N LYS A 94 16.92 -9.96 31.71
CA LYS A 94 17.37 -10.92 32.74
C LYS A 94 16.45 -12.15 32.90
N GLN A 95 15.17 -12.01 32.54
CA GLN A 95 14.18 -13.08 32.59
C GLN A 95 14.45 -14.21 31.58
N TRP A 96 15.26 -13.96 30.54
CA TRP A 96 15.61 -14.96 29.53
C TRP A 96 17.08 -15.37 29.68
N PRO A 97 17.39 -16.43 30.46
CA PRO A 97 18.77 -16.82 30.71
C PRO A 97 19.45 -17.34 29.43
N SER A 98 20.69 -16.88 29.22
CA SER A 98 21.58 -17.33 28.15
C SER A 98 22.92 -17.79 28.71
N ARG A 99 23.60 -18.73 28.02
CA ARG A 99 24.98 -19.11 28.33
C ARG A 99 25.97 -18.01 27.97
N ASN A 100 25.75 -17.38 26.82
CA ASN A 100 26.59 -16.29 26.30
C ASN A 100 25.70 -15.09 25.98
N VAL A 101 26.12 -13.90 26.41
CA VAL A 101 25.45 -12.64 26.07
C VAL A 101 26.47 -11.75 25.37
N THR A 102 26.21 -11.44 24.11
CA THR A 102 26.97 -10.48 23.31
C THR A 102 26.26 -9.14 23.36
N ILE A 103 26.99 -8.06 23.63
CA ILE A 103 26.44 -6.71 23.66
C ILE A 103 27.14 -5.89 22.56
N ILE A 104 26.34 -5.36 21.64
CA ILE A 104 26.77 -4.45 20.58
C ILE A 104 26.15 -3.09 20.88
N LYS A 105 26.97 -2.05 20.87
CA LYS A 105 26.53 -0.67 21.12
C LYS A 105 27.03 0.26 20.02
N GLY A 106 26.17 1.15 19.57
CA GLY A 106 26.54 2.20 18.62
C GLY A 106 25.43 3.20 18.44
N ASP A 107 25.80 4.39 17.96
CA ASP A 107 24.92 5.51 17.65
C ASP A 107 24.82 5.77 16.14
N ASP A 108 25.48 4.94 15.33
CA ASP A 108 25.45 4.99 13.87
C ASP A 108 25.37 3.57 13.26
N PRO A 109 24.69 3.41 12.11
CA PRO A 109 24.51 2.10 11.49
C PRO A 109 25.82 1.49 10.97
N TYR A 110 26.81 2.31 10.60
CA TYR A 110 28.08 1.84 10.04
C TYR A 110 28.91 1.10 11.09
N SER A 111 28.99 1.65 12.30
CA SER A 111 29.71 1.04 13.43
C SER A 111 28.98 -0.19 13.98
N ILE A 112 27.65 -0.18 14.05
CA ILE A 112 26.84 -1.33 14.48
C ILE A 112 27.02 -2.49 13.50
N ALA A 113 26.84 -2.26 12.20
CA ALA A 113 27.01 -3.31 11.18
C ALA A 113 28.45 -3.88 11.19
N SER A 114 29.46 -3.03 11.38
CA SER A 114 30.85 -3.48 11.54
C SER A 114 31.06 -4.37 12.77
N GLN A 115 30.44 -4.04 13.90
CA GLN A 115 30.53 -4.85 15.12
C GLN A 115 29.80 -6.19 14.99
N ILE A 116 28.61 -6.19 14.36
CA ILE A 116 27.87 -7.42 14.04
C ILE A 116 28.74 -8.32 13.16
N ALA A 117 29.31 -7.77 12.08
CA ALA A 117 30.14 -8.51 11.14
C ALA A 117 31.38 -9.12 11.81
N LEU A 118 32.09 -8.36 12.65
CA LEU A 118 33.29 -8.85 13.35
C LEU A 118 32.98 -9.80 14.52
N ASN A 119 31.74 -9.82 15.01
CA ASN A 119 31.30 -10.77 16.03
C ASN A 119 31.00 -12.15 15.42
N ASP A 120 30.31 -12.19 14.28
CA ASP A 120 29.80 -13.45 13.71
C ASP A 120 30.70 -14.04 12.61
N TRP A 121 31.58 -13.25 11.98
CA TRP A 121 32.57 -13.75 11.02
C TRP A 121 34.00 -13.54 11.51
N SER A 122 34.77 -14.63 11.57
CA SER A 122 36.24 -14.56 11.71
C SER A 122 36.94 -14.27 10.39
N TYR A 123 36.30 -14.63 9.27
CA TYR A 123 36.77 -14.44 7.89
C TYR A 123 35.56 -14.46 6.96
N SER A 124 35.60 -13.67 5.88
CA SER A 124 34.64 -13.77 4.77
C SER A 124 35.28 -13.28 3.48
N ASP A 125 35.27 -14.12 2.44
CA ASP A 125 35.76 -13.71 1.11
C ASP A 125 34.82 -12.70 0.42
N LYS A 126 33.58 -12.60 0.92
CA LYS A 126 32.52 -11.74 0.39
C LYS A 126 32.00 -10.77 1.45
N ALA A 127 31.57 -9.61 1.00
CA ALA A 127 30.71 -8.74 1.80
C ALA A 127 29.63 -8.13 0.90
N VAL A 128 28.45 -7.92 1.46
CA VAL A 128 27.43 -7.09 0.83
C VAL A 128 27.55 -5.70 1.43
N ILE A 129 27.56 -4.68 0.57
CA ILE A 129 27.62 -3.28 0.99
C ILE A 129 26.40 -2.57 0.41
N ALA A 130 25.57 -2.00 1.27
CA ALA A 130 24.46 -1.13 0.85
C ALA A 130 24.84 0.35 1.03
N VAL A 131 24.46 1.17 0.06
CA VAL A 131 24.57 2.63 0.14
C VAL A 131 23.36 3.16 0.91
N ILE A 132 23.63 3.92 1.98
CA ILE A 132 22.61 4.50 2.85
C ILE A 132 23.01 5.91 3.31
N GLU A 133 22.02 6.69 3.69
CA GLU A 133 22.13 7.87 4.52
C GLU A 133 21.56 7.59 5.91
N THR A 134 22.08 8.30 6.91
CA THR A 134 21.56 8.21 8.29
C THR A 134 20.44 9.20 8.55
N ARG A 135 20.29 10.20 7.68
CA ARG A 135 19.30 11.25 7.76
C ARG A 135 18.88 11.64 6.36
N TYR A 136 17.57 11.61 6.13
CA TYR A 136 16.98 12.03 4.88
C TYR A 136 16.45 13.45 5.01
N LYS A 137 16.50 14.18 3.89
CA LYS A 137 15.90 15.52 3.83
C LYS A 137 14.38 15.34 3.78
N ASN A 138 13.69 15.76 4.84
CA ASN A 138 12.26 15.99 4.75
C ASN A 138 12.04 17.12 3.74
N LEU A 139 11.37 16.80 2.63
CA LEU A 139 11.15 17.77 1.56
C LEU A 139 10.10 18.81 1.96
N ASN A 140 9.07 18.39 2.70
CA ASN A 140 7.91 19.18 3.10
C ASN A 140 7.40 20.09 1.97
N ASN A 141 7.42 19.56 0.74
CA ASN A 141 7.02 20.31 -0.43
C ASN A 141 5.50 20.27 -0.52
N ILE A 142 4.87 21.44 -0.63
CA ILE A 142 3.46 21.56 -0.94
C ILE A 142 3.34 21.96 -2.40
N THR A 143 2.64 21.15 -3.18
CA THR A 143 2.24 21.53 -4.54
C THR A 143 0.77 21.90 -4.48
N GLU A 144 0.43 23.10 -4.94
CA GLU A 144 -0.93 23.57 -5.05
C GLU A 144 -1.15 24.25 -6.40
N GLY A 145 -2.40 24.28 -6.84
CA GLY A 145 -2.76 25.00 -8.04
C GLY A 145 -4.25 25.01 -8.31
N LYS A 146 -4.59 25.66 -9.41
CA LYS A 146 -5.97 25.89 -9.84
C LYS A 146 -6.07 25.66 -11.33
N ILE A 147 -7.08 24.91 -11.75
CA ILE A 147 -7.41 24.68 -13.16
C ILE A 147 -8.82 25.23 -13.39
N GLU A 148 -8.95 26.15 -14.35
CA GLU A 148 -10.26 26.64 -14.80
C GLU A 148 -10.83 25.70 -15.86
N GLY A 149 -12.14 25.52 -15.85
CA GLY A 149 -12.83 24.69 -16.83
C GLY A 149 -14.26 25.18 -17.06
N PHE A 150 -14.90 24.52 -18.02
CA PHE A 150 -16.17 24.96 -18.56
C PHE A 150 -17.02 23.75 -18.96
N LEU A 151 -18.32 23.79 -18.64
CA LEU A 151 -19.32 22.85 -19.13
C LEU A 151 -20.28 23.58 -20.08
N PRO A 152 -20.42 23.11 -21.34
CA PRO A 152 -21.35 23.71 -22.28
C PRO A 152 -22.81 23.38 -21.91
N LYS A 153 -23.73 24.14 -22.51
CA LYS A 153 -25.16 23.80 -22.51
C LYS A 153 -25.33 22.35 -22.97
N SER A 154 -25.95 21.52 -22.15
CA SER A 154 -26.08 20.09 -22.39
C SER A 154 -27.22 19.51 -21.56
N GLU A 155 -27.82 18.44 -22.08
CA GLU A 155 -28.92 17.73 -21.43
C GLU A 155 -28.48 16.30 -21.09
N ILE A 156 -28.94 15.83 -19.94
CA ILE A 156 -28.81 14.44 -19.52
C ILE A 156 -29.64 13.58 -20.48
N GLU A 157 -29.03 12.53 -21.00
CA GLU A 157 -29.77 11.54 -21.78
C GLU A 157 -30.29 10.46 -20.86
N HIS A 158 -31.58 10.17 -20.99
CA HIS A 158 -32.26 9.11 -20.25
C HIS A 158 -32.57 7.94 -21.19
N LYS A 159 -32.25 6.72 -20.77
CA LYS A 159 -32.72 5.49 -21.42
C LYS A 159 -33.45 4.65 -20.38
N GLN A 160 -34.59 4.09 -20.74
CA GLN A 160 -35.35 3.23 -19.86
C GLN A 160 -35.57 1.87 -20.50
N PHE A 161 -35.37 0.84 -19.71
CA PHE A 161 -35.53 -0.55 -20.11
C PHE A 161 -36.43 -1.26 -19.11
N GLN A 162 -37.32 -2.11 -19.64
CA GLN A 162 -37.97 -3.12 -18.84
C GLN A 162 -37.25 -4.44 -19.10
N MET A 163 -36.76 -5.07 -18.03
CA MET A 163 -35.97 -6.29 -18.08
C MET A 163 -36.68 -7.41 -17.32
N GLU A 164 -36.54 -8.64 -17.81
CA GLU A 164 -36.98 -9.82 -17.06
C GLU A 164 -36.03 -10.04 -15.87
N GLN A 165 -36.59 -10.39 -14.72
CA GLN A 165 -35.83 -10.71 -13.52
C GLN A 165 -35.25 -12.13 -13.66
N PRO A 166 -33.94 -12.31 -13.46
CA PRO A 166 -33.29 -13.63 -13.51
C PRO A 166 -33.78 -14.52 -12.38
N ASP A 167 -33.85 -15.83 -12.55
CA ASP A 167 -34.05 -16.76 -11.44
C ASP A 167 -32.76 -16.97 -10.64
N ILE A 168 -32.91 -17.36 -9.37
CA ILE A 168 -31.76 -17.59 -8.49
C ILE A 168 -30.96 -18.77 -9.07
N GLY A 169 -29.65 -18.57 -9.27
CA GLY A 169 -28.76 -19.61 -9.79
C GLY A 169 -28.79 -19.80 -11.32
N THR A 170 -29.59 -19.02 -12.07
CA THR A 170 -29.66 -19.14 -13.54
C THR A 170 -28.74 -18.17 -14.31
N GLY A 171 -27.94 -17.37 -13.60
CA GLY A 171 -27.15 -16.27 -14.19
C GLY A 171 -27.95 -14.98 -14.37
N GLY A 172 -27.30 -13.94 -14.92
CA GLY A 172 -27.89 -12.62 -15.08
C GLY A 172 -28.73 -12.44 -16.35
N THR A 173 -29.68 -11.51 -16.32
CA THR A 173 -30.34 -10.99 -17.53
C THR A 173 -29.67 -9.71 -17.97
N TYR A 174 -29.43 -9.57 -19.29
CA TYR A 174 -28.61 -8.50 -19.83
C TYR A 174 -29.38 -7.60 -20.80
N LYS A 175 -29.03 -6.31 -20.82
CA LYS A 175 -29.52 -5.36 -21.83
C LYS A 175 -28.38 -4.46 -22.30
N SER A 176 -28.10 -4.47 -23.60
CA SER A 176 -27.15 -3.56 -24.22
C SER A 176 -27.79 -2.20 -24.54
N PHE A 177 -26.97 -1.15 -24.50
CA PHE A 177 -27.30 0.22 -24.91
C PHE A 177 -26.06 0.93 -25.44
N ASP A 178 -26.23 1.92 -26.32
CA ASP A 178 -25.11 2.65 -26.90
C ASP A 178 -24.87 4.00 -26.23
N ILE A 179 -23.59 4.34 -26.06
CA ILE A 179 -23.10 5.69 -25.75
C ILE A 179 -22.26 6.18 -26.93
N LYS A 180 -22.81 7.11 -27.73
CA LYS A 180 -22.16 7.58 -28.99
C LYS A 180 -21.59 9.00 -28.89
N ASP A 181 -22.12 9.81 -27.99
CA ASP A 181 -21.79 11.23 -27.88
C ASP A 181 -20.69 11.43 -26.82
N SER A 182 -19.58 12.05 -27.23
CA SER A 182 -18.41 12.30 -26.38
C SER A 182 -18.62 13.40 -25.34
N LYS A 183 -19.77 14.10 -25.37
CA LYS A 183 -20.15 15.05 -24.31
C LYS A 183 -20.48 14.35 -23.00
N TYR A 184 -20.90 13.07 -23.04
CA TYR A 184 -21.18 12.29 -21.85
C TYR A 184 -19.90 11.71 -21.28
N ARG A 185 -19.70 11.83 -19.96
CA ARG A 185 -18.49 11.35 -19.28
C ARG A 185 -18.77 10.45 -18.09
N TYR A 186 -20.00 10.42 -17.60
CA TYR A 186 -20.38 9.56 -16.50
C TYR A 186 -21.72 8.89 -16.80
N VAL A 187 -21.88 7.64 -16.39
CA VAL A 187 -23.12 6.88 -16.53
C VAL A 187 -23.61 6.45 -15.16
N ILE A 188 -24.90 6.64 -14.91
CA ILE A 188 -25.60 6.12 -13.73
C ILE A 188 -26.65 5.13 -14.20
N ALA A 189 -26.66 3.94 -13.62
CA ALA A 189 -27.72 2.95 -13.81
C ALA A 189 -28.52 2.81 -12.52
N THR A 190 -29.84 2.84 -12.61
CA THR A 190 -30.77 2.66 -11.49
C THR A 190 -31.71 1.51 -11.80
N LEU A 191 -31.76 0.52 -10.92
CA LEU A 191 -32.70 -0.60 -10.97
C LEU A 191 -33.82 -0.36 -9.97
N THR A 192 -35.07 -0.61 -10.36
CA THR A 192 -36.24 -0.57 -9.47
C THR A 192 -37.16 -1.76 -9.70
N TRP A 193 -37.65 -2.33 -8.60
CA TRP A 193 -38.57 -3.47 -8.62
C TRP A 193 -39.48 -3.51 -7.38
N SER A 194 -40.51 -4.35 -7.44
CA SER A 194 -41.62 -4.32 -6.47
C SER A 194 -41.78 -5.59 -5.63
N ASN A 195 -40.99 -6.64 -5.86
CA ASN A 195 -41.11 -7.91 -5.15
C ASN A 195 -39.93 -8.15 -4.21
N LYS A 196 -40.03 -9.08 -3.25
CA LYS A 196 -38.99 -9.29 -2.22
C LYS A 196 -37.71 -9.99 -2.69
N LYS A 197 -37.55 -10.22 -4.00
CA LYS A 197 -36.35 -10.86 -4.56
C LYS A 197 -35.15 -9.97 -4.36
N ASP A 198 -34.02 -10.57 -4.02
CA ASP A 198 -32.75 -9.87 -3.92
C ASP A 198 -32.13 -9.79 -5.30
N LEU A 199 -31.99 -8.57 -5.83
CA LEU A 199 -31.52 -8.33 -7.18
C LEU A 199 -30.32 -7.41 -7.12
N ASP A 200 -29.24 -7.84 -7.75
CA ASP A 200 -28.05 -7.02 -7.92
C ASP A 200 -28.01 -6.45 -9.34
N LEU A 201 -27.53 -5.21 -9.46
CA LEU A 201 -27.32 -4.51 -10.71
C LEU A 201 -25.83 -4.49 -11.03
N GLN A 202 -25.45 -4.82 -12.26
CA GLN A 202 -24.08 -4.67 -12.76
C GLN A 202 -24.01 -3.86 -14.05
N LEU A 203 -22.92 -3.13 -14.23
CA LEU A 203 -22.64 -2.27 -15.38
C LEU A 203 -21.35 -2.75 -16.07
N TYR A 204 -21.40 -2.80 -17.39
CA TYR A 204 -20.31 -3.27 -18.23
C TYR A 204 -20.01 -2.25 -19.33
N ASP A 205 -18.73 -1.93 -19.47
CA ASP A 205 -18.15 -1.44 -20.72
C ASP A 205 -17.70 -2.67 -21.51
N THR A 206 -18.19 -2.87 -22.74
CA THR A 206 -17.91 -4.11 -23.47
C THR A 206 -16.43 -4.29 -23.84
N HIS A 207 -15.61 -3.24 -23.74
CA HIS A 207 -14.17 -3.31 -23.99
C HIS A 207 -13.36 -3.68 -22.74
N LEU A 208 -13.88 -3.37 -21.54
CA LEU A 208 -13.19 -3.59 -20.26
C LEU A 208 -13.77 -4.76 -19.44
N GLY A 209 -15.07 -5.04 -19.60
CA GLY A 209 -15.82 -5.95 -18.76
C GLY A 209 -16.69 -5.22 -17.74
N MET A 210 -16.90 -5.83 -16.58
CA MET A 210 -17.70 -5.24 -15.50
C MET A 210 -16.94 -4.06 -14.88
N VAL A 211 -17.53 -2.88 -14.89
CA VAL A 211 -16.92 -1.66 -14.34
C VAL A 211 -17.55 -1.24 -13.02
N ASP A 212 -18.79 -1.69 -12.75
CA ASP A 212 -19.42 -1.50 -11.44
C ASP A 212 -20.47 -2.57 -11.15
N ALA A 213 -20.72 -2.83 -9.87
CA ALA A 213 -21.75 -3.74 -9.36
C ALA A 213 -22.31 -3.24 -8.02
N SER A 214 -23.61 -3.42 -7.80
CA SER A 214 -24.23 -3.08 -6.53
C SER A 214 -23.71 -4.01 -5.43
N MET A 215 -23.50 -3.44 -4.25
CA MET A 215 -23.00 -4.17 -3.06
C MET A 215 -23.78 -3.77 -1.80
N THR A 216 -24.96 -3.14 -1.97
CA THR A 216 -25.71 -2.55 -0.88
C THR A 216 -26.84 -3.48 -0.45
N ASP A 217 -27.02 -3.66 0.86
CA ASP A 217 -28.24 -4.29 1.37
C ASP A 217 -29.42 -3.36 1.05
N VAL A 218 -30.46 -3.90 0.40
CA VAL A 218 -31.62 -3.15 -0.06
C VAL A 218 -32.34 -2.47 1.13
N TYR A 219 -32.04 -1.20 1.39
CA TYR A 219 -32.72 -0.43 2.45
C TYR A 219 -34.08 0.08 1.95
N GLU A 220 -35.16 -0.44 2.56
CA GLU A 220 -36.53 0.06 2.47
C GLU A 220 -36.64 1.48 3.06
N GLN A 221 -36.13 2.50 2.37
CA GLN A 221 -36.43 3.89 2.70
C GLN A 221 -37.43 4.49 1.70
N SER A 222 -38.71 4.39 2.13
CA SER A 222 -39.85 5.21 1.70
C SER A 222 -40.47 4.94 0.32
N GLN A 223 -41.78 4.63 0.32
CA GLN A 223 -42.83 4.81 -0.71
C GLN A 223 -42.58 4.49 -2.20
N VAL A 224 -41.37 4.12 -2.66
CA VAL A 224 -40.96 4.04 -4.08
C VAL A 224 -40.57 2.61 -4.52
N GLY A 225 -40.45 1.66 -3.59
CA GLY A 225 -40.08 0.26 -3.88
C GLY A 225 -38.57 -0.02 -3.71
N LEU A 226 -38.15 -1.25 -3.99
CA LEU A 226 -36.76 -1.69 -3.87
C LEU A 226 -35.91 -1.13 -5.02
N ARG A 227 -34.68 -0.71 -4.72
CA ARG A 227 -33.83 0.05 -5.66
C ARG A 227 -32.35 -0.24 -5.47
N GLU A 228 -31.63 -0.38 -6.59
CA GLU A 228 -30.16 -0.38 -6.66
C GLU A 228 -29.66 0.74 -7.56
N VAL A 229 -28.45 1.24 -7.30
CA VAL A 229 -27.79 2.28 -8.11
C VAL A 229 -26.30 1.97 -8.22
N ILE A 230 -25.79 2.05 -9.44
CA ILE A 230 -24.37 1.94 -9.76
C ILE A 230 -23.97 3.06 -10.72
N GLY A 231 -22.67 3.36 -10.77
CA GLY A 231 -22.16 4.45 -11.60
C GLY A 231 -20.70 4.29 -11.94
N SER A 232 -20.33 4.75 -13.13
CA SER A 232 -18.97 4.67 -13.62
C SER A 232 -18.65 5.83 -14.54
N PHE A 233 -17.39 6.25 -14.52
CA PHE A 233 -16.79 6.98 -15.63
C PHE A 233 -16.95 6.21 -16.95
N ILE A 234 -17.19 6.94 -18.05
CA ILE A 234 -17.33 6.37 -19.40
C ILE A 234 -15.93 6.22 -20.00
N HIS A 235 -15.37 5.01 -19.92
CA HIS A 235 -14.04 4.70 -20.44
C HIS A 235 -14.01 4.66 -21.97
N ASN A 236 -15.00 4.00 -22.60
CA ASN A 236 -15.10 3.87 -24.05
C ASN A 236 -16.47 4.30 -24.58
N LEU A 237 -16.48 4.89 -25.78
CA LEU A 237 -17.72 5.07 -26.55
C LEU A 237 -18.09 3.77 -27.27
N GLY A 238 -19.37 3.55 -27.51
CA GLY A 238 -19.89 2.37 -28.19
C GLY A 238 -20.93 1.62 -27.36
N GLU A 239 -20.92 0.29 -27.48
CA GLU A 239 -21.86 -0.58 -26.77
C GLU A 239 -21.47 -0.68 -25.28
N TRP A 240 -22.48 -0.54 -24.43
CA TRP A 240 -22.44 -0.77 -23.00
C TRP A 240 -23.54 -1.75 -22.64
N ARG A 241 -23.46 -2.35 -21.45
CA ARG A 241 -24.46 -3.34 -21.00
C ARG A 241 -24.76 -3.19 -19.52
N VAL A 242 -26.02 -3.35 -19.17
CA VAL A 242 -26.46 -3.59 -17.79
C VAL A 242 -26.89 -5.04 -17.61
N SER A 243 -26.67 -5.56 -16.41
CA SER A 243 -27.10 -6.89 -15.98
C SER A 243 -27.88 -6.80 -14.70
N ILE A 244 -28.87 -7.67 -14.55
CA ILE A 244 -29.53 -7.94 -13.28
C ILE A 244 -29.20 -9.38 -12.92
N THR A 245 -28.75 -9.66 -11.69
CA THR A 245 -28.62 -11.02 -11.14
C THR A 245 -29.56 -11.19 -9.96
N ALA A 246 -29.90 -12.44 -9.63
CA ALA A 246 -30.66 -12.75 -8.42
C ALA A 246 -29.81 -13.61 -7.49
N VAL A 247 -29.64 -13.14 -6.26
CA VAL A 247 -28.89 -13.84 -5.22
C VAL A 247 -29.84 -14.44 -4.17
N PRO A 248 -29.50 -15.59 -3.58
CA PRO A 248 -30.26 -16.10 -2.44
C PRO A 248 -30.01 -15.20 -1.23
N LYS A 249 -31.09 -14.71 -0.60
CA LYS A 249 -30.97 -13.98 0.67
C LYS A 249 -30.35 -14.88 1.73
N LYS A 250 -29.36 -14.37 2.46
CA LYS A 250 -28.83 -15.02 3.65
C LYS A 250 -29.86 -14.88 4.78
N SER A 251 -30.70 -15.89 5.00
CA SER A 251 -31.50 -15.93 6.24
C SER A 251 -30.58 -16.29 7.40
N TRP A 252 -30.66 -15.55 8.51
CA TRP A 252 -30.04 -15.97 9.77
C TRP A 252 -30.72 -17.21 10.37
N ASP A 253 -31.89 -17.60 9.86
CA ASP A 253 -32.51 -18.89 10.15
C ASP A 253 -32.02 -19.94 9.15
N LEU A 254 -31.25 -20.91 9.64
CA LEU A 254 -30.99 -22.21 9.00
C LEU A 254 -32.26 -23.09 9.06
N GLY A 255 -33.39 -22.56 8.58
CA GLY A 255 -34.68 -23.24 8.50
C GLY A 255 -35.00 -23.62 7.06
N ASP A 256 -35.05 -24.92 6.81
CA ASP A 256 -35.61 -25.65 5.65
C ASP A 256 -35.52 -24.98 4.25
N TYR A 257 -34.56 -25.47 3.44
CA TYR A 257 -34.40 -25.12 2.02
C TYR A 257 -35.54 -25.66 1.11
N SER A 258 -36.60 -26.25 1.68
CA SER A 258 -37.68 -26.91 0.92
C SER A 258 -38.76 -25.96 0.39
N ASP A 259 -38.80 -24.69 0.80
CA ASP A 259 -39.90 -23.77 0.50
C ASP A 259 -39.55 -22.58 -0.42
N LEU A 260 -38.61 -22.76 -1.35
CA LEU A 260 -38.46 -21.84 -2.51
C LEU A 260 -39.60 -22.05 -3.53
N LYS A 261 -40.86 -21.96 -3.08
CA LYS A 261 -42.00 -21.74 -3.96
C LYS A 261 -42.00 -20.25 -4.37
N ILE A 262 -41.47 -20.03 -5.56
CA ILE A 262 -41.45 -18.78 -6.32
C ILE A 262 -42.87 -18.17 -6.32
N LEU A 263 -43.07 -17.16 -5.47
CA LEU A 263 -44.29 -16.35 -5.41
C LEU A 263 -43.94 -14.88 -5.66
N SER A 264 -43.96 -14.48 -6.93
CA SER A 264 -44.11 -13.09 -7.35
C SER A 264 -44.56 -13.04 -8.80
N ASN A 265 -45.75 -12.49 -9.06
CA ASN A 265 -46.30 -12.33 -10.41
C ASN A 265 -45.70 -11.17 -11.21
N SER A 266 -44.89 -10.29 -10.61
CA SER A 266 -44.06 -9.37 -11.38
C SER A 266 -42.70 -10.02 -11.63
N LYS A 267 -42.47 -10.46 -12.88
CA LYS A 267 -41.18 -10.94 -13.36
C LYS A 267 -40.34 -9.82 -13.98
N LYS A 268 -40.76 -8.57 -13.86
CA LYS A 268 -40.10 -7.46 -14.54
C LYS A 268 -39.48 -6.49 -13.55
N ALA A 269 -38.34 -5.94 -13.92
CA ALA A 269 -37.69 -4.83 -13.24
C ALA A 269 -37.43 -3.71 -14.23
N ASN A 270 -37.40 -2.48 -13.74
CA ASN A 270 -37.15 -1.30 -14.57
C ASN A 270 -35.72 -0.83 -14.33
N VAL A 271 -34.98 -0.63 -15.42
CA VAL A 271 -33.65 -0.03 -15.38
C VAL A 271 -33.69 1.32 -16.08
N GLU A 272 -33.26 2.37 -15.38
CA GLU A 272 -33.01 3.69 -15.95
C GLU A 272 -31.50 3.91 -16.08
N ILE A 273 -31.06 4.34 -17.25
CA ILE A 273 -29.70 4.82 -17.51
C ILE A 273 -29.75 6.33 -17.68
N LYS A 274 -28.89 7.03 -16.95
CA LYS A 274 -28.63 8.46 -17.12
C LYS A 274 -27.20 8.63 -17.62
N LEU A 275 -27.05 9.28 -18.77
CA LEU A 275 -25.76 9.71 -19.30
C LEU A 275 -25.54 11.17 -18.93
N LEU A 276 -24.52 11.42 -18.13
CA LEU A 276 -24.25 12.73 -17.54
C LEU A 276 -23.21 13.48 -18.37
N PRO A 277 -23.49 14.73 -18.80
CA PRO A 277 -22.54 15.51 -19.53
C PRO A 277 -21.39 15.93 -18.63
N GLY A 278 -20.17 15.96 -19.17
CA GLY A 278 -18.98 16.26 -18.40
C GLY A 278 -17.75 16.58 -19.24
N VAL A 279 -16.66 16.88 -18.55
CA VAL A 279 -15.36 17.19 -19.14
C VAL A 279 -14.23 16.53 -18.36
N MET A 280 -13.18 16.14 -19.07
CA MET A 280 -11.95 15.60 -18.50
C MET A 280 -10.93 16.70 -18.28
N ILE A 281 -10.31 16.69 -17.11
CA ILE A 281 -9.24 17.61 -16.72
C ILE A 281 -8.01 16.78 -16.41
N LYS A 282 -6.91 17.10 -17.09
CA LYS A 282 -5.62 16.48 -16.82
C LYS A 282 -4.94 17.20 -15.66
N LEU A 283 -4.58 16.48 -14.60
CA LEU A 283 -3.83 17.02 -13.46
C LEU A 283 -2.33 17.14 -13.80
N PRO A 284 -1.56 18.00 -13.11
CA PRO A 284 -0.11 17.94 -13.23
C PRO A 284 0.43 16.61 -12.68
N LYS A 285 1.68 16.29 -13.01
CA LYS A 285 2.31 15.04 -12.58
C LYS A 285 2.45 15.03 -11.06
N THR A 286 2.04 13.92 -10.44
CA THR A 286 2.27 13.69 -9.02
C THR A 286 3.71 13.26 -8.78
N PRO A 287 4.37 13.81 -7.74
CA PRO A 287 5.73 13.42 -7.39
C PRO A 287 5.78 12.07 -6.67
N PHE A 288 6.98 11.52 -6.48
CA PHE A 288 7.22 10.43 -5.54
C PHE A 288 6.76 10.82 -4.13
N GLY A 289 6.04 9.95 -3.43
CA GLY A 289 5.58 10.23 -2.08
C GLY A 289 4.48 11.30 -1.99
N CYS A 290 3.61 11.37 -2.99
CA CYS A 290 2.46 12.27 -2.99
C CYS A 290 1.45 11.82 -1.92
N ARG A 291 1.24 12.65 -0.89
CA ARG A 291 0.38 12.41 0.29
C ARG A 291 -0.57 13.59 0.51
N ASP A 292 -1.56 13.40 1.39
CA ASP A 292 -2.52 14.43 1.81
C ASP A 292 -3.19 15.16 0.63
N VAL A 293 -3.69 14.39 -0.34
CA VAL A 293 -4.20 14.95 -1.59
C VAL A 293 -5.60 15.51 -1.40
N LYS A 294 -5.80 16.76 -1.78
CA LYS A 294 -7.07 17.48 -1.65
C LYS A 294 -7.46 18.06 -2.99
N PHE A 295 -8.73 17.90 -3.33
CA PHE A 295 -9.37 18.52 -4.48
C PHE A 295 -10.59 19.30 -4.02
N LYS A 296 -10.79 20.49 -4.59
CA LYS A 296 -11.96 21.32 -4.34
C LYS A 296 -12.47 21.90 -5.65
N LEU A 297 -13.70 21.53 -6.00
CA LEU A 297 -14.40 22.04 -7.16
C LEU A 297 -15.36 23.17 -6.72
N LYS A 298 -15.33 24.30 -7.42
CA LYS A 298 -16.25 25.43 -7.25
C LYS A 298 -16.82 25.84 -8.59
N TRP A 299 -18.07 26.28 -8.65
CA TRP A 299 -18.70 26.71 -9.91
C TRP A 299 -19.67 27.89 -9.73
N SER A 300 -19.96 28.58 -10.82
CA SER A 300 -20.67 29.87 -10.80
C SER A 300 -22.17 29.79 -10.50
N ASN A 301 -22.86 28.76 -10.99
CA ASN A 301 -24.31 28.57 -10.80
C ASN A 301 -24.60 27.51 -9.73
N SER A 302 -24.84 27.94 -8.49
CA SER A 302 -25.10 27.07 -7.34
C SER A 302 -26.43 26.29 -7.39
N ASN A 303 -27.32 26.60 -8.34
CA ASN A 303 -28.56 25.84 -8.56
C ASN A 303 -28.33 24.55 -9.38
N ILE A 304 -27.19 24.43 -10.05
CA ILE A 304 -26.78 23.22 -10.76
C ILE A 304 -25.85 22.43 -9.87
N ARG A 305 -26.05 21.12 -9.82
CA ARG A 305 -25.24 20.20 -9.02
C ARG A 305 -24.14 19.60 -9.90
N LEU A 306 -22.89 19.90 -9.56
CA LEU A 306 -21.73 19.27 -10.17
C LEU A 306 -21.09 18.27 -9.22
N ALA A 307 -20.48 17.25 -9.81
CA ALA A 307 -19.67 16.27 -9.12
C ALA A 307 -18.42 15.99 -9.92
N PHE A 308 -17.46 15.35 -9.29
CA PHE A 308 -16.28 14.86 -9.98
C PHE A 308 -15.76 13.55 -9.43
N THR A 309 -15.02 12.85 -10.28
CA THR A 309 -14.32 11.62 -9.94
C THR A 309 -12.85 11.69 -10.37
N LEU A 310 -11.98 11.04 -9.60
CA LEU A 310 -10.55 10.92 -9.82
C LEU A 310 -10.25 9.63 -10.58
N ILE A 311 -9.51 9.79 -11.67
CA ILE A 311 -9.11 8.73 -12.59
C ILE A 311 -7.60 8.55 -12.54
N ASP A 312 -7.15 7.32 -12.34
CA ASP A 312 -5.72 6.97 -12.36
C ASP A 312 -5.13 7.02 -13.79
N PRO A 313 -3.80 6.95 -13.95
CA PRO A 313 -3.17 6.91 -15.28
C PRO A 313 -3.54 5.69 -16.13
N ALA A 314 -4.04 4.60 -15.52
CA ALA A 314 -4.52 3.42 -16.22
C ALA A 314 -5.98 3.58 -16.73
N GLY A 315 -6.65 4.68 -16.35
CA GLY A 315 -8.02 4.98 -16.75
C GLY A 315 -9.08 4.49 -15.77
N THR A 316 -8.69 4.03 -14.57
CA THR A 316 -9.60 3.51 -13.54
C THR A 316 -10.14 4.63 -12.66
N GLU A 317 -11.43 4.60 -12.34
CA GLU A 317 -12.02 5.46 -11.31
C GLU A 317 -11.61 4.98 -9.91
N ILE A 318 -10.93 5.84 -9.14
CA ILE A 318 -10.35 5.46 -7.83
C ILE A 318 -10.99 6.19 -6.65
N ALA A 319 -11.65 7.34 -6.87
CA ALA A 319 -12.33 8.08 -5.82
C ALA A 319 -13.34 9.09 -6.39
N SER A 320 -14.46 9.31 -5.71
CA SER A 320 -15.51 10.26 -6.14
C SER A 320 -15.85 11.26 -5.04
N SER A 321 -16.12 12.51 -5.43
CA SER A 321 -16.59 13.58 -4.54
C SER A 321 -17.99 13.34 -3.97
N ILE A 322 -18.76 12.40 -4.53
CA ILE A 322 -20.07 12.00 -4.02
C ILE A 322 -20.04 10.49 -3.75
N PRO A 323 -20.25 10.06 -2.49
CA PRO A 323 -20.42 8.65 -2.16
C PRO A 323 -21.61 8.03 -2.88
N ARG A 324 -21.49 6.76 -3.24
CA ARG A 324 -22.49 6.10 -4.09
C ARG A 324 -23.87 6.01 -3.43
N GLU A 325 -23.91 5.88 -2.11
CA GLU A 325 -25.14 5.78 -1.32
C GLU A 325 -25.98 7.06 -1.42
N LYS A 326 -25.35 8.20 -1.72
CA LYS A 326 -26.05 9.47 -1.93
C LYS A 326 -26.78 9.54 -3.28
N PHE A 327 -26.37 8.74 -4.27
CA PHE A 327 -27.16 8.59 -5.50
C PHE A 327 -28.42 7.75 -5.27
N LEU A 328 -28.39 6.80 -4.32
CA LEU A 328 -29.55 6.00 -3.91
C LEU A 328 -30.62 6.85 -3.24
N SER A 329 -30.26 7.67 -2.26
CA SER A 329 -31.24 8.52 -1.56
C SER A 329 -31.73 9.68 -2.43
N GLY A 330 -30.94 10.13 -3.41
CA GLY A 330 -31.22 11.36 -4.16
C GLY A 330 -30.93 12.64 -3.35
N ASP A 331 -30.61 12.49 -2.06
CA ASP A 331 -30.27 13.56 -1.12
C ASP A 331 -28.80 13.93 -1.23
N ILE A 332 -28.43 14.47 -2.40
CA ILE A 332 -27.12 15.07 -2.60
C ILE A 332 -27.16 16.47 -1.99
N VAL A 333 -26.79 16.55 -0.71
CA VAL A 333 -26.67 17.80 0.03
C VAL A 333 -25.20 18.19 0.12
N TYR A 334 -24.84 19.25 -0.60
CA TYR A 334 -23.52 19.85 -0.48
C TYR A 334 -23.37 20.58 0.86
N ARG A 335 -22.19 20.49 1.47
CA ARG A 335 -21.85 21.29 2.66
C ARG A 335 -22.01 22.78 2.39
N LYS A 336 -21.72 23.19 1.14
CA LYS A 336 -21.88 24.55 0.65
C LYS A 336 -22.35 24.52 -0.81
N PRO A 337 -23.45 25.19 -1.16
CA PRO A 337 -23.92 25.27 -2.54
C PRO A 337 -22.83 25.83 -3.48
N GLY A 338 -22.68 25.23 -4.67
CA GLY A 338 -21.65 25.65 -5.63
C GLY A 338 -20.23 25.12 -5.34
N GLU A 339 -20.08 24.20 -4.39
CA GLU A 339 -18.77 23.66 -3.98
C GLU A 339 -18.86 22.17 -3.60
N THR A 340 -17.84 21.38 -3.97
CA THR A 340 -17.64 20.02 -3.46
C THR A 340 -16.15 19.70 -3.33
N ASP A 341 -15.80 18.77 -2.46
CA ASP A 341 -14.41 18.39 -2.16
C ASP A 341 -14.19 16.88 -2.19
N LEU A 342 -12.94 16.48 -2.39
CA LEU A 342 -12.47 15.10 -2.29
C LEU A 342 -11.09 15.10 -1.64
N ASN A 343 -10.92 14.28 -0.61
CA ASN A 343 -9.62 14.02 0.01
C ASN A 343 -9.23 12.56 -0.26
N VAL A 344 -7.98 12.36 -0.67
CA VAL A 344 -7.38 11.04 -0.86
C VAL A 344 -6.07 11.02 -0.08
N THR A 345 -5.78 9.92 0.62
CA THR A 345 -4.60 9.81 1.47
C THR A 345 -3.29 9.93 0.68
N GLN A 346 -3.25 9.37 -0.54
CA GLN A 346 -2.05 9.35 -1.37
C GLN A 346 -2.33 9.17 -2.86
N LEU A 347 -1.35 9.53 -3.69
CA LEU A 347 -1.29 9.17 -5.10
C LEU A 347 0.11 8.62 -5.46
N GLY A 348 0.16 7.67 -6.39
CA GLY A 348 1.43 7.15 -6.91
C GLY A 348 2.20 8.16 -7.77
N GLU A 349 3.50 7.95 -7.95
CA GLU A 349 4.38 8.76 -8.82
C GLU A 349 3.92 8.63 -10.29
N CYS A 350 3.73 9.76 -10.97
CA CYS A 350 3.47 9.76 -12.42
C CYS A 350 4.76 9.56 -13.22
N ARG A 351 4.74 8.68 -14.22
CA ARG A 351 5.87 8.52 -15.16
C ARG A 351 5.90 9.62 -16.20
N GLU A 352 6.90 9.54 -17.07
CA GLU A 352 6.93 10.32 -18.29
C GLU A 352 5.67 10.02 -19.14
N ASN A 353 4.92 11.07 -19.48
CA ASN A 353 3.65 11.04 -20.22
C ASN A 353 2.41 10.48 -19.49
N GLU A 354 2.50 10.20 -18.19
CA GLU A 354 1.36 9.79 -17.37
C GLU A 354 0.87 10.93 -16.47
N ASN A 355 -0.45 10.99 -16.26
CA ASN A 355 -1.09 11.94 -15.36
C ASN A 355 -2.39 11.34 -14.81
N TYR A 356 -2.70 11.63 -13.56
CA TYR A 356 -4.07 11.50 -13.05
C TYR A 356 -4.98 12.49 -13.77
N SER A 357 -6.27 12.18 -13.78
CA SER A 357 -7.29 13.07 -14.36
C SER A 357 -8.50 13.19 -13.46
N ILE A 358 -9.20 14.32 -13.56
CA ILE A 358 -10.50 14.53 -12.93
C ILE A 358 -11.57 14.55 -14.03
N CYS A 359 -12.62 13.75 -13.86
CA CYS A 359 -13.83 13.86 -14.65
C CYS A 359 -14.84 14.72 -13.88
N VAL A 360 -15.11 15.94 -14.36
CA VAL A 360 -16.18 16.79 -13.81
C VAL A 360 -17.46 16.55 -14.61
N PHE A 361 -18.58 16.31 -13.95
CA PHE A 361 -19.86 16.02 -14.60
C PHE A 361 -21.04 16.69 -13.89
N SER A 362 -22.10 16.94 -14.65
CA SER A 362 -23.33 17.55 -14.14
C SER A 362 -24.38 16.50 -13.81
N LEU A 363 -25.01 16.66 -12.64
CA LEU A 363 -26.14 15.85 -12.19
C LEU A 363 -27.49 16.41 -12.65
N ASP A 364 -27.49 17.62 -13.22
CA ASP A 364 -28.66 18.31 -13.74
C ASP A 364 -28.46 18.75 -15.21
N ASN A 365 -29.56 19.07 -15.89
CA ASN A 365 -29.50 19.68 -17.22
C ASN A 365 -28.88 21.08 -17.15
N ILE A 366 -27.95 21.37 -18.06
CA ILE A 366 -27.24 22.64 -18.14
C ILE A 366 -27.94 23.51 -19.18
N SER A 367 -28.79 24.44 -18.73
CA SER A 367 -29.53 25.36 -19.62
C SER A 367 -28.66 26.48 -20.19
N SER A 368 -27.66 26.91 -19.43
CA SER A 368 -26.65 27.91 -19.77
C SER A 368 -25.28 27.40 -19.36
N PRO A 369 -24.22 27.66 -20.13
CA PRO A 369 -22.90 27.15 -19.79
C PRO A 369 -22.41 27.55 -18.39
N ILE A 370 -21.57 26.70 -17.79
CA ILE A 370 -21.10 26.85 -16.41
C ILE A 370 -19.59 26.86 -16.39
N ASP A 371 -19.02 27.96 -15.89
CA ASP A 371 -17.61 28.04 -15.52
C ASP A 371 -17.40 27.40 -14.14
N PHE A 372 -16.29 26.67 -14.01
CA PHE A 372 -15.87 26.09 -12.75
C PHE A 372 -14.35 26.20 -12.57
N SER A 373 -13.92 26.10 -11.31
CA SER A 373 -12.52 25.98 -10.94
C SER A 373 -12.27 24.74 -10.11
N LEU A 374 -11.22 24.00 -10.45
CA LEU A 374 -10.69 22.89 -9.67
C LEU A 374 -9.40 23.35 -8.98
N GLU A 375 -9.45 23.49 -7.66
CA GLU A 375 -8.28 23.67 -6.81
C GLU A 375 -7.75 22.28 -6.41
N TYR A 376 -6.43 22.12 -6.41
CA TYR A 376 -5.76 20.91 -5.94
C TYR A 376 -4.60 21.25 -5.02
N SER A 377 -4.32 20.38 -4.05
CA SER A 377 -3.09 20.42 -3.29
C SER A 377 -2.65 19.02 -2.84
N TRP A 378 -1.35 18.83 -2.67
CA TRP A 378 -0.76 17.63 -2.09
C TRP A 378 0.61 17.93 -1.48
N HIS A 379 1.02 17.05 -0.58
CA HIS A 379 2.30 17.10 0.11
C HIS A 379 3.27 16.05 -0.42
N GLN A 380 4.56 16.33 -0.27
CA GLN A 380 5.65 15.39 -0.47
C GLN A 380 6.62 15.51 0.70
N ASN A 381 6.62 14.50 1.58
CA ASN A 381 7.37 14.52 2.83
C ASN A 381 8.70 13.76 2.75
N PHE A 382 8.77 12.73 1.92
CA PHE A 382 9.96 11.88 1.78
C PHE A 382 10.52 11.91 0.35
N SER A 383 11.82 11.63 0.26
CA SER A 383 12.58 11.73 -0.99
C SER A 383 12.66 10.39 -1.70
N LYS A 384 12.79 10.39 -3.03
CA LYS A 384 13.00 9.15 -3.80
C LYS A 384 14.27 8.39 -3.38
N ILE A 385 15.31 9.14 -3.02
CA ILE A 385 16.60 8.61 -2.53
C ILE A 385 16.38 7.74 -1.28
N GLU A 386 15.53 8.19 -0.35
CA GLU A 386 15.19 7.43 0.85
C GLU A 386 14.60 6.05 0.53
N GLY A 387 13.61 5.99 -0.36
CA GLY A 387 13.04 4.70 -0.79
C GLY A 387 14.05 3.81 -1.51
N GLU A 388 14.92 4.38 -2.35
CA GLU A 388 15.94 3.63 -3.10
C GLU A 388 17.06 3.08 -2.20
N GLU A 389 17.49 3.84 -1.19
CA GLU A 389 18.49 3.38 -0.21
C GLU A 389 17.90 2.38 0.79
N MET A 390 16.64 2.54 1.21
CA MET A 390 15.91 1.51 1.96
C MET A 390 15.78 0.22 1.15
N SER A 391 15.55 0.33 -0.16
CA SER A 391 15.59 -0.83 -1.06
C SER A 391 16.98 -1.46 -1.13
N SER A 392 18.04 -0.64 -1.11
CA SER A 392 19.42 -1.10 -1.14
C SER A 392 19.78 -1.88 0.12
N ALA A 393 19.42 -1.37 1.30
CA ALA A 393 19.67 -2.01 2.58
C ALA A 393 18.85 -3.31 2.76
N SER A 394 17.54 -3.27 2.47
CA SER A 394 16.65 -4.42 2.64
C SER A 394 16.98 -5.58 1.70
N ASN A 395 17.13 -5.32 0.40
CA ASN A 395 17.53 -6.36 -0.56
C ASN A 395 19.00 -6.76 -0.38
N GLY A 396 19.85 -5.84 0.10
CA GLY A 396 21.21 -6.15 0.53
C GLY A 396 21.24 -7.18 1.66
N ALA A 397 20.38 -7.05 2.66
CA ALA A 397 20.25 -8.02 3.75
C ALA A 397 19.83 -9.41 3.27
N VAL A 398 18.86 -9.48 2.35
CA VAL A 398 18.44 -10.75 1.74
C VAL A 398 19.58 -11.39 0.94
N LEU A 399 20.28 -10.60 0.12
CA LEU A 399 21.42 -11.12 -0.64
C LEU A 399 22.55 -11.58 0.30
N ALA A 400 22.82 -10.84 1.36
CA ALA A 400 23.83 -11.17 2.37
C ALA A 400 23.52 -12.51 3.05
N SER A 401 22.26 -12.70 3.44
CA SER A 401 21.74 -13.96 4.01
C SER A 401 21.96 -15.14 3.06
N LYS A 402 21.60 -14.97 1.79
CA LYS A 402 21.79 -16.00 0.76
C LYS A 402 23.26 -16.33 0.49
N LEU A 403 24.14 -15.34 0.59
CA LEU A 403 25.57 -15.51 0.37
C LEU A 403 26.34 -16.00 1.61
N ASN A 404 25.68 -16.08 2.77
CA ASN A 404 26.31 -16.24 4.08
C ASN A 404 27.48 -15.25 4.28
N ALA A 405 27.19 -13.97 4.02
CA ALA A 405 28.17 -12.89 4.06
C ALA A 405 27.67 -11.73 4.94
N PRO A 406 28.55 -10.92 5.55
CA PRO A 406 28.14 -9.76 6.32
C PRO A 406 27.50 -8.70 5.42
N LEU A 407 26.48 -8.01 5.97
CA LEU A 407 25.96 -6.76 5.43
C LEU A 407 26.67 -5.59 6.13
N LEU A 408 27.25 -4.70 5.35
CA LEU A 408 27.89 -3.46 5.79
C LEU A 408 27.28 -2.27 5.05
N TYR A 409 27.56 -1.07 5.57
CA TYR A 409 27.01 0.16 5.03
C TYR A 409 28.11 1.15 4.63
N VAL A 410 27.82 1.95 3.60
CA VAL A 410 28.60 3.14 3.23
C VAL A 410 27.65 4.31 3.00
N ASN A 411 28.20 5.51 3.15
CA ASN A 411 27.49 6.73 2.82
C ASN A 411 27.67 7.05 1.33
N SER A 412 26.70 7.72 0.70
CA SER A 412 26.80 8.14 -0.71
C SER A 412 28.10 8.90 -1.00
N SER A 413 28.58 9.66 -0.01
CA SER A 413 29.71 10.57 -0.15
C SER A 413 30.97 10.18 0.62
N SER A 414 30.91 9.15 1.47
CA SER A 414 32.06 8.74 2.27
C SER A 414 32.07 7.23 2.55
N LEU A 415 33.27 6.65 2.59
CA LEU A 415 33.51 5.30 3.11
C LEU A 415 33.89 5.41 4.59
N PRO A 416 33.00 4.98 5.52
CA PRO A 416 33.29 5.01 6.96
C PRO A 416 34.51 4.16 7.30
N SER A 417 35.34 4.66 8.22
CA SER A 417 36.59 3.98 8.59
C SER A 417 36.35 2.62 9.27
N CYS A 418 35.23 2.45 9.98
CA CYS A 418 34.81 1.18 10.57
C CYS A 418 34.49 0.14 9.49
N THR A 419 33.73 0.52 8.46
CA THR A 419 33.43 -0.33 7.29
C THR A 419 34.71 -0.74 6.59
N GLU A 420 35.59 0.21 6.25
CA GLU A 420 36.87 -0.07 5.57
C GLU A 420 37.75 -1.05 6.37
N LYS A 421 37.95 -0.78 7.67
CA LYS A 421 38.73 -1.67 8.54
C LYS A 421 38.13 -3.06 8.66
N THR A 422 36.79 -3.16 8.67
CA THR A 422 36.08 -4.44 8.75
C THR A 422 36.32 -5.27 7.50
N LEU A 423 36.23 -4.66 6.31
CA LEU A 423 36.53 -5.34 5.04
C LEU A 423 37.95 -5.93 5.03
N TYR A 424 38.95 -5.16 5.47
CA TYR A 424 40.32 -5.65 5.58
C TYR A 424 40.48 -6.77 6.61
N LYS A 425 39.88 -6.62 7.81
CA LYS A 425 39.96 -7.63 8.88
C LYS A 425 39.34 -8.97 8.47
N LEU A 426 38.21 -8.93 7.77
CA LEU A 426 37.53 -10.13 7.29
C LEU A 426 38.20 -10.74 6.06
N GLY A 427 39.16 -10.04 5.43
CA GLY A 427 39.87 -10.52 4.26
C GLY A 427 38.98 -10.63 3.01
N VAL A 428 38.06 -9.67 2.86
CA VAL A 428 37.10 -9.60 1.76
C VAL A 428 37.84 -9.45 0.42
N LYS A 429 37.44 -10.27 -0.56
CA LYS A 429 37.98 -10.27 -1.94
C LYS A 429 36.95 -9.82 -2.96
N GLN A 430 35.66 -9.95 -2.62
CA GLN A 430 34.54 -9.58 -3.48
C GLN A 430 33.47 -8.80 -2.70
N ILE A 431 33.10 -7.64 -3.23
CA ILE A 431 32.04 -6.78 -2.72
C ILE A 431 30.83 -6.88 -3.64
N TYR A 432 29.66 -7.14 -3.05
CA TYR A 432 28.37 -6.98 -3.70
C TYR A 432 27.81 -5.62 -3.29
N LEU A 433 27.96 -4.62 -4.15
CA LEU A 433 27.56 -3.24 -3.89
C LEU A 433 26.13 -3.01 -4.36
N ILE A 434 25.23 -2.68 -3.43
CA ILE A 434 23.84 -2.35 -3.72
C ILE A 434 23.70 -0.82 -3.64
N ASP A 435 23.50 -0.19 -4.79
CA ASP A 435 23.42 1.26 -4.98
C ASP A 435 22.25 1.61 -5.91
N ILE A 436 21.04 1.25 -5.48
CA ILE A 436 19.82 1.48 -6.26
C ILE A 436 19.67 2.98 -6.51
N GLY A 437 19.51 3.37 -7.77
CA GLY A 437 19.46 4.79 -8.16
C GLY A 437 20.83 5.43 -8.42
N SER A 438 21.94 4.72 -8.20
CA SER A 438 23.31 5.18 -8.47
C SER A 438 23.71 6.44 -7.70
N HIS A 439 23.49 6.42 -6.38
CA HIS A 439 23.76 7.54 -5.48
C HIS A 439 25.22 7.62 -5.04
N LEU A 440 25.98 6.52 -5.14
CA LEU A 440 27.36 6.47 -4.66
C LEU A 440 28.30 7.35 -5.49
N LYS A 441 29.02 8.24 -4.83
CA LYS A 441 30.03 9.07 -5.48
C LYS A 441 31.22 8.22 -5.96
N LYS A 442 31.73 8.58 -7.14
CA LYS A 442 32.84 7.89 -7.82
C LYS A 442 34.07 7.67 -6.92
N ASN A 443 34.46 8.65 -6.12
CA ASN A 443 35.61 8.54 -5.22
C ASN A 443 35.43 7.47 -4.12
N VAL A 444 34.21 7.27 -3.63
CA VAL A 444 33.89 6.22 -2.65
C VAL A 444 33.99 4.86 -3.30
N LYS A 445 33.43 4.72 -4.52
CA LYS A 445 33.51 3.51 -5.33
C LYS A 445 34.94 3.11 -5.70
N GLU A 446 35.79 4.08 -6.04
CA GLU A 446 37.22 3.86 -6.31
C GLU A 446 37.93 3.33 -5.07
N ARG A 447 37.66 3.89 -3.88
CA ARG A 447 38.19 3.37 -2.61
C ARG A 447 37.77 1.93 -2.34
N LEU A 448 36.50 1.59 -2.54
CA LEU A 448 36.01 0.21 -2.39
C LEU A 448 36.68 -0.75 -3.39
N SER A 449 36.89 -0.29 -4.63
CA SER A 449 37.51 -1.09 -5.69
C SER A 449 38.98 -1.41 -5.41
N ASN A 450 39.67 -0.55 -4.65
CA ASN A 450 41.04 -0.79 -4.19
C ASN A 450 41.12 -1.87 -3.10
N ILE A 451 40.01 -2.15 -2.40
CA ILE A 451 39.93 -3.18 -1.36
C ILE A 451 39.61 -4.54 -1.99
N ALA A 452 38.60 -4.61 -2.85
CA ALA A 452 38.07 -5.85 -3.39
C ALA A 452 37.36 -5.65 -4.73
N LYS A 453 37.16 -6.75 -5.48
CA LYS A 453 36.42 -6.74 -6.74
C LYS A 453 34.94 -6.41 -6.49
N ILE A 454 34.37 -5.45 -7.22
CA ILE A 454 32.97 -5.05 -7.07
C ILE A 454 32.07 -5.75 -8.10
N ILE A 455 30.93 -6.27 -7.62
CA ILE A 455 29.72 -6.53 -8.42
C ILE A 455 28.67 -5.53 -7.95
N GLU A 456 28.20 -4.68 -8.86
CA GLU A 456 27.29 -3.58 -8.56
C GLU A 456 25.86 -3.87 -9.03
N TYR A 457 24.90 -3.45 -8.23
CA TYR A 457 23.47 -3.46 -8.54
C TYR A 457 22.91 -2.06 -8.38
N SER A 458 22.58 -1.42 -9.51
CA SER A 458 22.05 -0.05 -9.53
C SER A 458 20.54 0.04 -9.78
N THR A 459 19.90 -1.09 -10.10
CA THR A 459 18.46 -1.15 -10.33
C THR A 459 17.82 -2.28 -9.52
N THR A 460 16.55 -2.09 -9.15
CA THR A 460 15.78 -3.10 -8.40
C THR A 460 15.71 -4.43 -9.17
N LYS A 461 15.56 -4.36 -10.50
CA LYS A 461 15.53 -5.54 -11.37
C LYS A 461 16.79 -6.40 -11.25
N ASP A 462 17.96 -5.78 -11.21
CA ASP A 462 19.23 -6.52 -11.19
C ASP A 462 19.41 -7.27 -9.87
N ILE A 463 19.15 -6.60 -8.74
CA ILE A 463 19.23 -7.23 -7.41
C ILE A 463 18.14 -8.30 -7.24
N TYR A 464 16.92 -8.07 -7.72
CA TYR A 464 15.84 -9.07 -7.67
C TYR A 464 16.19 -10.34 -8.45
N ASN A 465 16.85 -10.19 -9.60
CA ASN A 465 17.30 -11.33 -10.38
C ASN A 465 18.44 -12.08 -9.68
N SER A 466 19.35 -11.36 -9.00
CA SER A 466 20.43 -11.96 -8.21
C SER A 466 19.91 -12.75 -7.01
N ILE A 467 18.93 -12.19 -6.29
CA ILE A 467 18.26 -12.84 -5.16
C ILE A 467 17.52 -14.09 -5.61
N ARG A 468 16.76 -14.03 -6.71
CA ARG A 468 16.01 -15.19 -7.23
C ARG A 468 16.85 -16.23 -7.95
N LYS A 469 18.11 -15.91 -8.27
CA LYS A 469 18.99 -16.85 -8.99
C LYS A 469 19.08 -18.18 -8.23
N ASP A 470 18.85 -19.30 -8.89
CA ASP A 470 18.92 -20.64 -8.30
C ASP A 470 17.86 -20.91 -7.19
N VAL A 471 16.83 -20.06 -7.07
CA VAL A 471 15.67 -20.26 -6.19
C VAL A 471 14.47 -20.66 -7.05
N ASN A 472 13.89 -21.84 -6.77
CA ASN A 472 12.70 -22.33 -7.47
C ASN A 472 11.41 -21.95 -6.70
N ASP A 473 11.30 -20.68 -6.33
CA ASP A 473 10.17 -20.10 -5.62
C ASP A 473 9.75 -18.80 -6.35
N ASN A 474 8.45 -18.62 -6.52
CA ASN A 474 7.85 -17.44 -7.16
C ASN A 474 7.23 -16.48 -6.13
N SER A 475 7.52 -16.69 -4.85
CA SER A 475 7.13 -15.79 -3.77
C SER A 475 7.61 -14.38 -4.03
N ILE A 476 6.84 -13.41 -3.55
CA ILE A 476 7.17 -11.98 -3.57
C ILE A 476 6.73 -11.41 -2.23
N VAL A 477 7.60 -10.63 -1.60
CA VAL A 477 7.28 -9.91 -0.36
C VAL A 477 7.12 -8.44 -0.70
N PHE A 478 5.94 -7.89 -0.43
CA PHE A 478 5.66 -6.47 -0.60
C PHE A 478 5.78 -5.74 0.74
N THR A 479 6.27 -4.51 0.69
CA THR A 479 6.28 -3.58 1.83
C THR A 479 6.14 -2.15 1.32
N THR A 480 5.93 -1.21 2.22
CA THR A 480 5.92 0.23 1.96
C THR A 480 7.00 0.93 2.80
N ILE A 481 7.32 2.16 2.41
CA ILE A 481 8.10 3.11 3.23
C ILE A 481 7.21 3.96 4.14
N ASP A 482 5.88 3.77 4.11
CA ASP A 482 4.99 4.40 5.07
C ASP A 482 5.28 3.89 6.50
N PRO A 483 5.29 4.80 7.49
CA PRO A 483 5.49 4.43 8.88
C PRO A 483 4.30 3.65 9.44
N TRP A 484 4.54 2.94 10.55
CA TRP A 484 3.48 2.23 11.25
C TRP A 484 2.46 3.21 11.83
N THR A 485 1.21 3.06 11.40
CA THR A 485 0.05 3.74 11.97
C THR A 485 -0.46 2.98 13.21
N TYR A 486 -0.47 3.63 14.37
CA TYR A 486 -1.01 3.06 15.60
C TYR A 486 -2.48 3.45 15.81
N TRP A 487 -3.20 2.58 16.54
CA TRP A 487 -4.64 2.66 16.76
C TRP A 487 -4.95 2.48 18.23
N TYR A 488 -5.97 3.18 18.71
CA TYR A 488 -6.58 2.92 20.00
C TYR A 488 -7.69 1.87 19.87
N VAL A 489 -7.85 1.05 20.91
CA VAL A 489 -8.90 0.03 20.96
C VAL A 489 -10.27 0.70 20.80
N ALA A 490 -11.09 0.16 19.89
CA ALA A 490 -12.45 0.60 19.59
C ALA A 490 -12.61 2.01 18.98
N GLU A 491 -11.53 2.75 18.68
CA GLU A 491 -11.67 4.08 18.05
C GLU A 491 -11.94 4.03 16.54
N LEU A 492 -11.78 2.85 15.90
CA LEU A 492 -12.02 2.59 14.46
C LEU A 492 -11.44 3.65 13.51
N LYS A 493 -10.42 4.37 13.97
CA LYS A 493 -9.63 5.34 13.20
C LYS A 493 -8.17 5.32 13.66
N PRO A 494 -7.22 5.69 12.78
CA PRO A 494 -5.84 5.96 13.15
C PRO A 494 -5.71 6.97 14.29
N ALA A 495 -4.79 6.72 15.21
CA ALA A 495 -4.46 7.67 16.28
C ALA A 495 -3.21 8.50 15.95
N GLY A 496 -2.26 7.94 15.19
CA GLY A 496 -1.06 8.61 14.72
C GLY A 496 -0.10 7.64 14.06
N GLU A 497 1.13 8.09 13.80
CA GLU A 497 2.20 7.31 13.19
C GLU A 497 3.49 7.42 14.01
N TYR A 498 4.32 6.38 13.95
CA TYR A 498 5.68 6.39 14.47
C TYR A 498 6.67 6.50 13.30
N PRO A 499 7.29 7.67 13.06
CA PRO A 499 8.07 7.94 11.84
C PRO A 499 9.24 6.98 11.58
N GLY A 500 9.87 6.45 12.63
CA GLY A 500 10.96 5.48 12.52
C GLY A 500 10.50 4.03 12.36
N ALA A 501 9.22 3.73 12.60
CA ALA A 501 8.73 2.36 12.63
C ALA A 501 8.31 1.88 11.22
N LEU A 502 9.26 1.35 10.44
CA LEU A 502 8.99 0.84 9.10
C LEU A 502 8.69 -0.68 9.08
N PHE A 503 7.95 -1.13 8.07
CA PHE A 503 7.69 -2.56 7.82
C PHE A 503 8.78 -3.26 7.00
N ILE A 504 9.80 -2.51 6.59
CA ILE A 504 10.82 -2.94 5.62
C ILE A 504 11.70 -4.05 6.19
N VAL A 505 11.99 -4.01 7.49
CA VAL A 505 12.90 -4.98 8.12
C VAL A 505 12.25 -6.34 8.32
N GLN A 506 10.97 -6.37 8.70
CA GLN A 506 10.21 -7.61 8.84
C GLN A 506 10.01 -8.23 7.46
N ALA A 507 9.75 -7.40 6.44
CA ALA A 507 9.71 -7.84 5.05
C ALA A 507 11.05 -8.42 4.58
N ALA A 508 12.19 -7.79 4.90
CA ALA A 508 13.51 -8.32 4.58
C ALA A 508 13.83 -9.63 5.32
N TYR A 509 13.42 -9.76 6.58
CA TYR A 509 13.63 -10.96 7.38
C TYR A 509 12.87 -12.17 6.82
N ILE A 510 11.59 -12.02 6.50
CA ILE A 510 10.83 -13.10 5.86
C ILE A 510 11.34 -13.37 4.44
N ALA A 511 11.68 -12.32 3.68
CA ALA A 511 12.24 -12.46 2.34
C ALA A 511 13.55 -13.28 2.32
N ALA A 512 14.40 -13.11 3.34
CA ALA A 512 15.62 -13.89 3.53
C ALA A 512 15.34 -15.39 3.78
N HIS A 513 14.26 -15.75 4.48
CA HIS A 513 13.86 -17.15 4.67
C HIS A 513 13.45 -17.84 3.36
N HIS A 514 12.87 -17.08 2.44
CA HIS A 514 12.36 -17.59 1.17
C HIS A 514 13.32 -17.37 -0.02
N GLY A 515 14.42 -16.64 0.18
CA GLY A 515 15.32 -16.27 -0.92
C GLY A 515 14.63 -15.43 -2.00
N THR A 516 13.67 -14.59 -1.61
CA THR A 516 12.87 -13.73 -2.50
C THR A 516 13.25 -12.26 -2.32
N PRO A 517 13.13 -11.40 -3.34
CA PRO A 517 13.30 -9.96 -3.17
C PRO A 517 12.23 -9.32 -2.28
N VAL A 518 12.61 -8.18 -1.70
CA VAL A 518 11.68 -7.24 -1.05
C VAL A 518 11.28 -6.19 -2.07
N VAL A 519 9.98 -6.12 -2.37
CA VAL A 519 9.40 -5.13 -3.27
C VAL A 519 8.78 -4.01 -2.44
N ILE A 520 9.49 -2.89 -2.37
CA ILE A 520 8.94 -1.64 -1.84
C ILE A 520 7.98 -1.08 -2.90
N VAL A 521 6.70 -0.94 -2.56
CA VAL A 521 5.67 -0.57 -3.54
C VAL A 521 5.81 0.88 -4.01
N ASP A 522 6.26 1.78 -3.12
CA ASP A 522 6.41 3.22 -3.37
C ASP A 522 7.45 3.52 -4.46
N ILE A 523 8.58 2.80 -4.45
CA ILE A 523 9.68 2.99 -5.43
C ILE A 523 9.34 2.44 -6.82
N HIS A 524 8.28 1.64 -6.94
CA HIS A 524 7.88 1.05 -8.21
C HIS A 524 6.76 1.87 -8.84
N PRO A 525 7.02 2.65 -9.91
CA PRO A 525 6.06 3.67 -10.37
C PRO A 525 4.71 3.14 -10.83
N ARG A 526 4.62 1.85 -11.21
CA ARG A 526 3.33 1.21 -11.57
C ARG A 526 2.57 0.70 -10.37
N LEU A 527 3.28 0.23 -9.35
CA LEU A 527 2.64 -0.33 -8.15
C LEU A 527 2.21 0.81 -7.25
N SER A 528 3.01 1.88 -7.12
CA SER A 528 2.64 3.06 -6.35
C SER A 528 1.32 3.71 -6.82
N GLN A 529 1.00 3.63 -8.10
CA GLN A 529 -0.30 4.08 -8.64
C GLN A 529 -1.47 3.16 -8.25
N ALA A 530 -1.20 1.89 -7.96
CA ALA A 530 -2.21 0.90 -7.57
C ALA A 530 -2.54 0.91 -6.07
N ILE A 531 -1.73 1.54 -5.20
CA ILE A 531 -1.95 1.57 -3.73
C ILE A 531 -3.04 2.61 -3.33
N VAL A 532 -3.72 3.22 -4.29
CA VAL A 532 -4.72 4.27 -4.03
C VAL A 532 -6.11 3.69 -3.72
N TYR A 533 -6.29 2.36 -3.80
CA TYR A 533 -7.55 1.74 -3.35
C TYR A 533 -7.77 1.97 -1.86
N SER A 534 -9.02 2.28 -1.49
CA SER A 534 -9.43 2.56 -0.12
C SER A 534 -8.90 1.51 0.86
N THR A 535 -8.08 1.94 1.81
CA THR A 535 -7.66 1.13 2.96
C THR A 535 -8.71 1.08 4.06
N ILE A 536 -9.82 1.83 3.90
CA ILE A 536 -10.98 1.75 4.78
C ILE A 536 -11.72 0.46 4.43
N PHE A 537 -11.36 -0.62 5.12
CA PHE A 537 -12.21 -1.78 5.27
C PHE A 537 -13.47 -1.34 6.03
N TRP A 538 -14.59 -1.24 5.31
CA TRP A 538 -15.92 -0.91 5.86
C TRP A 538 -16.08 0.55 6.35
N PRO A 539 -16.31 1.51 5.44
CA PRO A 539 -16.90 2.78 5.86
C PRO A 539 -18.31 2.50 6.41
N THR A 540 -18.54 2.83 7.68
CA THR A 540 -19.88 2.84 8.30
C THR A 540 -20.72 3.99 7.79
#